data_AF-A0A1E7KS82-F1
#
_entry.id   AF-A0A1E7KS82-F1
#
_cell.length_a   1.000
_cell.length_b   1.000
_cell.length_c   1.000
_cell.angle_alpha   90.00
_cell.angle_beta   90.00
_cell.angle_gamma   90.00
#
_symmetry.space_group_name_H-M   'P 1'
#
loop_
_entity.id
_entity.type
_entity.pdbx_description
1 polymer ?
#
loop_
_entity_poly.entity_id
_entity_poly.type
_entity_poly.pdbx_seq_one_letter_code
_entity_poly.pdbx_strand_id
1 'polypeptide(L)' 'RWAVERGARKLVLTSRRGSEAPGAAELERELTELGAETSVLACDVTDPEAVARLLDQHPVDAVFHAAGVLDDASV' A
#
# COMPACT_ATOMS: atom_id res chain seq x y z
N ARG A 1 6.35 3.21 -7.65
CA ARG A 1 7.39 3.70 -8.58
C ARG A 1 7.24 5.20 -8.77
N TRP A 2 6.24 5.67 -9.55
CA TRP A 2 5.97 7.09 -9.80
C TRP A 2 6.02 7.98 -8.54
N ALA A 3 5.41 7.57 -7.42
CA ALA A 3 5.44 8.38 -6.19
C ALA A 3 6.87 8.64 -5.69
N VAL A 4 7.76 7.63 -5.78
CA VAL A 4 9.17 7.75 -5.37
C VAL A 4 9.94 8.69 -6.30
N GLU A 5 9.70 8.57 -7.61
CA GLU A 5 10.25 9.47 -8.64
C GLU A 5 9.80 10.92 -8.43
N ARG A 6 8.59 11.11 -7.89
CA ARG A 6 8.04 12.43 -7.52
C ARG A 6 8.47 12.91 -6.13
N GLY A 7 9.33 12.16 -5.44
CA GLY A 7 9.95 12.59 -4.19
C GLY A 7 9.40 11.92 -2.93
N ALA A 8 8.45 10.98 -3.03
CA ALA A 8 8.05 10.19 -1.86
C ALA A 8 9.25 9.38 -1.35
N ARG A 9 9.53 9.48 -0.05
CA ARG A 9 10.63 8.77 0.62
C ARG A 9 10.16 7.71 1.60
N LYS A 10 8.89 7.76 2.00
CA LYS A 10 8.22 6.77 2.84
C LYS A 10 6.95 6.33 2.15
N LEU A 11 6.76 5.03 2.00
CA LEU A 11 5.59 4.44 1.36
C LEU A 11 4.99 3.37 2.26
N VAL A 12 3.68 3.47 2.48
CA VAL A 12 2.90 2.43 3.13
C VAL A 12 1.99 1.82 2.07
N LEU A 13 2.28 0.58 1.68
CA LEU A 13 1.49 -0.17 0.72
C LEU A 13 0.59 -1.13 1.48
N THR A 14 -0.72 -0.98 1.31
CA THR A 14 -1.71 -1.81 2.00
C THR A 14 -2.50 -2.67 1.04
N SER A 15 -2.74 -3.90 1.44
CA SER A 15 -3.77 -4.76 0.84
C SER A 15 -4.23 -5.78 1.87
N ARG A 16 -5.34 -6.49 1.63
CA ARG A 16 -5.77 -7.59 2.53
C ARG A 16 -4.70 -8.66 2.75
N ARG A 17 -3.84 -8.90 1.75
CA ARG A 17 -2.76 -9.90 1.82
C ARG A 17 -1.44 -9.36 2.35
N GLY A 18 -1.25 -8.04 2.36
CA GLY A 18 0.01 -7.41 2.78
C GLY A 18 1.24 -8.00 2.08
N SER A 19 2.27 -8.31 2.86
CA SER A 19 3.54 -8.91 2.39
C SER A 19 3.37 -10.31 1.78
N GLU A 20 2.26 -11.00 2.05
CA GLU A 20 1.94 -12.29 1.44
C GLU A 20 1.32 -12.15 0.04
N ALA A 21 1.09 -10.92 -0.44
CA ALA A 21 0.60 -10.71 -1.79
C ALA A 21 1.65 -11.15 -2.83
N PRO A 22 1.24 -11.82 -3.93
CA PRO A 22 2.15 -12.15 -5.02
C PRO A 22 2.88 -10.88 -5.53
N GLY A 23 4.21 -10.94 -5.58
CA GLY A 23 5.05 -9.83 -6.02
C GLY A 23 5.33 -8.74 -4.97
N ALA A 24 4.79 -8.84 -3.75
CA ALA A 24 4.99 -7.83 -2.69
C ALA A 24 6.48 -7.61 -2.36
N ALA A 25 7.21 -8.69 -2.10
CA ALA A 25 8.63 -8.62 -1.74
C ALA A 25 9.51 -8.06 -2.88
N GLU A 26 9.15 -8.35 -4.14
CA GLU A 26 9.85 -7.78 -5.29
C GLU A 26 9.58 -6.28 -5.42
N LEU A 27 8.32 -5.86 -5.27
CA LEU A 27 7.94 -4.46 -5.33
C LEU A 27 8.57 -3.65 -4.18
N GLU A 28 8.57 -4.19 -2.95
CA GLU A 28 9.21 -3.58 -1.79
C GLU A 28 10.71 -3.36 -2.02
N ARG A 29 11.40 -4.39 -2.52
CA ARG A 29 12.82 -4.30 -2.87
C ARG A 29 13.06 -3.22 -3.93
N GLU A 30 12.29 -3.23 -5.01
CA GLU A 30 12.43 -2.26 -6.09
C GLU A 30 12.23 -0.81 -5.59
N LEU A 31 11.22 -0.56 -4.77
CA LEU A 31 10.97 0.76 -4.21
C LEU A 31 12.08 1.19 -3.23
N THR A 32 12.65 0.24 -2.50
CA THR A 32 13.82 0.46 -1.63
C THR A 32 15.07 0.81 -2.45
N GLU A 33 15.32 0.10 -3.55
CA GLU A 33 16.40 0.40 -4.49
C GLU A 33 16.23 1.78 -5.15
N LEU A 34 14.99 2.22 -5.36
CA LEU A 34 14.65 3.59 -5.80
C LEU A 34 14.77 4.65 -4.68
N GLY A 35 15.11 4.25 -3.46
CA GLY A 35 15.40 5.15 -2.33
C GLY A 35 14.20 5.48 -1.44
N ALA A 36 13.15 4.66 -1.45
CA ALA A 36 12.02 4.80 -0.53
C ALA A 36 12.05 3.75 0.59
N GLU A 37 11.88 4.19 1.84
CA GLU A 37 11.52 3.32 2.95
C GLU A 37 10.09 2.82 2.72
N THR A 38 9.93 1.53 2.42
CA THR A 38 8.65 0.93 2.04
C THR A 38 8.19 -0.05 3.11
N SER A 39 6.93 0.03 3.50
CA SER A 39 6.27 -0.96 4.36
C SER A 39 5.10 -1.58 3.61
N VAL A 40 5.08 -2.91 3.51
CA VAL A 40 3.96 -3.64 2.92
C VAL A 40 3.14 -4.31 4.02
N LEU A 41 1.92 -3.85 4.24
CA LEU A 41 1.12 -4.19 5.41
C LEU A 41 -0.21 -4.84 5.02
N ALA A 42 -0.61 -5.84 5.79
CA ALA A 42 -1.95 -6.41 5.69
C ALA A 42 -2.96 -5.47 6.36
N CYS A 43 -3.91 -4.94 5.59
CA CYS A 43 -4.98 -4.09 6.10
C CYS A 43 -6.20 -4.22 5.17
N ASP A 44 -7.37 -4.44 5.77
CA ASP A 44 -8.64 -4.32 5.07
C ASP A 44 -9.14 -2.88 5.20
N VAL A 45 -9.21 -2.16 4.08
CA VAL A 45 -9.66 -0.76 4.06
C VAL A 45 -11.16 -0.60 4.37
N THR A 46 -11.91 -1.70 4.41
CA THR A 46 -13.32 -1.71 4.82
C THR A 46 -13.50 -1.82 6.34
N ASP A 47 -12.43 -2.11 7.09
CA ASP A 47 -12.39 -2.09 8.56
C ASP A 47 -11.87 -0.72 9.06
N PRO A 48 -12.75 0.15 9.59
CA PRO A 48 -12.35 1.48 10.03
C PRO A 48 -11.35 1.47 11.19
N GLU A 49 -11.41 0.48 12.09
CA GLU A 49 -10.49 0.40 13.23
C GLU A 49 -9.10 -0.04 12.77
N ALA A 50 -9.02 -0.96 11.81
CA ALA A 50 -7.75 -1.34 11.20
C ALA A 50 -7.08 -0.15 10.50
N VAL A 51 -7.85 0.63 9.74
CA VAL A 51 -7.34 1.85 9.09
C VAL A 51 -6.90 2.88 10.12
N ALA A 52 -7.66 3.10 11.19
CA ALA A 52 -7.28 4.03 12.25
C ALA A 52 -5.95 3.64 12.91
N ARG A 53 -5.77 2.36 13.28
CA ARG A 53 -4.50 1.86 13.85
C ARG A 53 -3.33 1.99 12.88
N LEU A 54 -3.56 1.74 11.59
CA LEU A 54 -2.54 1.89 10.55
C LEU A 54 -2.06 3.35 10.46
N LEU A 55 -3.00 4.30 10.40
CA LEU A 55 -2.68 5.73 10.27
C LEU A 55 -2.03 6.32 11.53
N ASP A 56 -2.36 5.79 12.71
CA ASP A 56 -1.70 6.16 13.97
C ASP A 56 -0.23 5.70 13.99
N GLN A 57 0.04 4.48 13.53
CA GLN A 57 1.41 3.92 13.46
C GLN A 57 2.23 4.49 12.31
N HIS A 58 1.58 4.84 11.20
CA HIS A 58 2.21 5.37 10.00
C HIS A 58 1.53 6.67 9.56
N PRO A 59 1.90 7.82 10.14
CA PRO A 59 1.42 9.12 9.69
C PRO A 59 1.76 9.36 8.21
N VAL A 60 0.78 9.84 7.43
CA VAL A 60 0.93 10.11 6.00
C VAL A 60 0.48 11.52 5.63
N ASP A 61 1.16 12.12 4.65
CA ASP A 61 0.81 13.43 4.10
C ASP A 61 -0.13 13.34 2.88
N ALA A 62 -0.30 12.15 2.31
CA ALA A 62 -1.13 11.89 1.14
C ALA A 62 -1.67 10.46 1.13
N VAL A 63 -2.88 10.27 0.60
CA VAL A 63 -3.54 8.97 0.47
C VAL A 63 -3.95 8.73 -0.97
N PHE A 64 -3.65 7.53 -1.49
CA PHE A 64 -4.11 7.04 -2.78
C PHE A 64 -5.05 5.86 -2.56
N HIS A 65 -6.35 6.04 -2.80
CA HIS A 65 -7.32 4.95 -2.70
C HIS A 65 -7.41 4.19 -4.02
N ALA A 66 -6.64 3.10 -4.11
CA ALA A 66 -6.61 2.21 -5.28
C ALA A 66 -7.13 0.79 -4.97
N ALA A 67 -7.68 0.58 -3.77
CA ALA A 67 -8.32 -0.68 -3.43
C ALA A 67 -9.63 -0.83 -4.21
N GLY A 68 -9.81 -1.98 -4.86
CA GLY A 68 -11.01 -2.27 -5.63
C GLY A 68 -11.07 -3.74 -6.00
N VAL A 69 -12.29 -4.21 -6.24
CA VAL A 69 -12.56 -5.50 -6.88
C VAL A 69 -13.38 -5.21 -8.12
N LEU A 70 -13.09 -5.92 -9.20
CA LEU A 70 -13.92 -5.91 -10.40
C LEU A 70 -14.81 -7.13 -10.33
N ASP A 71 -16.09 -6.93 -10.59
CA ASP A 71 -17.06 -8.01 -10.81
C ASP A 71 -17.66 -7.77 -12.19
N ASP A 72 -17.15 -8.49 -13.19
CA ASP A 72 -17.68 -8.42 -14.56
C ASP A 72 -18.95 -9.27 -14.62
N ALA A 73 -20.11 -8.66 -14.31
CA ALA A 73 -21.39 -9.27 -14.62
C ALA A 73 -21.63 -9.16 -16.14
N SER A 74 -21.36 -10.23 -16.88
CA SER A 74 -21.91 -10.37 -18.23
C SER A 74 -23.43 -10.52 -18.10
N VAL A 75 -24.18 -9.46 -18.43
CA VAL A 75 -25.63 -9.54 -18.66
C VAL A 75 -25.94 -10.33 -19.93
#